data_AF-A0A8T5PR08-F1
#
_entry.id   AF-A0A8T5PR08-F1
#
_cell.length_a   1.000
_cell.length_b   1.000
_cell.length_c   1.000
_cell.angle_alpha   90.00
_cell.angle_beta   90.00
_cell.angle_gamma   90.00
#
_symmetry.space_group_name_H-M   'P 1'
#
loop_
_entity.id
_entity.type
_entity.pdbx_description
1 polymer ?
#
loop_
_entity_poly.entity_id
_entity_poly.type
_entity_poly.pdbx_seq_one_letter_code
_entity_poly.pdbx_strand_id
1 'polypeptide(L)'
;MSKIRSITSDPTINLVLDTIKIKKQALIFTNTKRSAEKTAEEISSKIKESSKELEELSEQILKALSRPTKQCERLSNCIKKGIAFHHAGLTHKQKELIEDNFRKGIIKIIACTPTLAFGLDLPAFRAIMKDLRRYSHHGLTWIPTLEYLQMAGRAGRPKFDKYGEAIAIISTKEAKKEIIERYIKGFPEEIFSKLAVEPVLRTYILSLIATGFVKTERDMIKFFSKTFWAFQYQDMSKLSSIIRRMLGLLEEYELIKSEEKEEFESAADMYNYSYEATLIGKR
;
A
#
# COMPACT_ATOMS: atom_id res chain seq x y z
N MET A 1 -24.58 18.59 8.21
CA MET A 1 -23.74 18.01 9.28
C MET A 1 -24.17 18.59 10.62
N SER A 2 -24.47 17.74 11.60
CA SER A 2 -24.59 18.22 12.99
C SER A 2 -23.24 18.75 13.46
N LYS A 3 -23.24 19.85 14.20
CA LYS A 3 -22.02 20.45 14.74
C LYS A 3 -21.34 19.45 15.69
N ILE A 4 -20.13 19.01 15.34
CA ILE A 4 -19.33 18.10 16.18
C ILE A 4 -18.92 18.87 17.43
N ARG A 5 -19.17 18.28 18.61
CA ARG A 5 -18.81 18.88 19.89
C ARG A 5 -17.29 18.78 20.09
N SER A 6 -16.66 19.88 20.49
CA SER A 6 -15.23 19.91 20.83
C SER A 6 -15.05 19.50 22.29
N ILE A 7 -14.94 18.20 22.55
CA ILE A 7 -14.77 17.62 23.88
C ILE A 7 -13.29 17.65 24.30
N THR A 8 -12.38 17.47 23.34
CA THR A 8 -10.93 17.55 23.51
C THR A 8 -10.33 18.60 22.56
N SER A 9 -9.03 18.89 22.72
CA SER A 9 -8.27 19.71 21.77
C SER A 9 -7.92 18.97 20.47
N ASP A 10 -8.04 17.63 20.43
CA ASP A 10 -7.74 16.83 19.24
C ASP A 10 -9.03 16.62 18.41
N PRO A 11 -9.12 17.23 17.22
CA PRO A 11 -10.29 17.08 16.35
C PRO A 11 -10.54 15.62 15.93
N THR A 12 -9.50 14.80 15.81
CA THR A 12 -9.60 13.38 15.48
C THR A 12 -10.37 12.64 16.57
N ILE A 13 -10.04 12.88 17.84
CA ILE A 13 -10.73 12.24 18.97
C ILE A 13 -12.19 12.71 19.02
N ASN A 14 -12.46 14.00 18.79
CA ASN A 14 -13.83 14.52 18.76
C ASN A 14 -14.69 13.87 17.66
N LEU A 15 -14.12 13.68 16.46
CA LEU A 15 -14.76 12.95 15.36
C LEU A 15 -15.04 11.49 15.73
N VAL A 16 -14.13 10.84 16.43
CA VAL A 16 -14.30 9.44 16.86
C VAL A 16 -15.41 9.32 17.90
N LEU A 17 -15.39 10.17 18.93
CA LEU A 17 -16.41 10.16 19.97
C LEU A 17 -17.81 10.45 19.40
N ASP A 18 -17.91 11.38 18.45
CA ASP A 18 -19.13 11.64 17.70
C ASP A 18 -19.59 10.39 16.91
N THR A 19 -18.67 9.72 16.20
CA THR A 19 -18.95 8.50 15.43
C THR A 19 -19.52 7.39 16.31
N ILE A 20 -18.91 7.16 17.48
CA ILE A 20 -19.36 6.16 18.45
C ILE A 20 -20.74 6.53 18.99
N LYS A 21 -20.96 7.80 19.33
CA LYS A 21 -22.24 8.31 19.84
C LYS A 21 -23.40 8.07 18.86
N ILE A 22 -23.17 8.22 17.56
CA ILE A 22 -24.17 7.92 16.53
C ILE A 22 -24.22 6.43 16.14
N LYS A 23 -23.56 5.56 16.92
CA LYS A 23 -23.50 4.10 16.75
C LYS A 23 -22.95 3.67 15.37
N LYS A 24 -21.97 4.41 14.86
CA LYS A 24 -21.30 4.14 13.58
C LYS A 24 -19.85 3.69 13.81
N GLN A 25 -19.15 3.41 12.71
CA GLN A 25 -17.75 2.97 12.71
C GLN A 25 -16.87 3.94 11.93
N ALA A 26 -15.59 4.03 12.27
CA ALA A 26 -14.63 4.84 11.54
C ALA A 26 -13.29 4.15 11.32
N LEU A 27 -12.65 4.49 10.20
CA LEU A 27 -11.25 4.25 9.94
C LEU A 27 -10.47 5.56 10.11
N ILE A 28 -9.32 5.52 10.76
CA ILE A 28 -8.42 6.65 10.93
C ILE A 28 -7.10 6.31 10.26
N PHE A 29 -6.78 7.00 9.17
CA PHE A 29 -5.56 6.78 8.42
C PHE A 29 -4.43 7.68 8.93
N THR A 30 -3.31 7.04 9.26
CA THR A 30 -2.09 7.66 9.82
C THR A 30 -0.87 7.21 9.05
N ASN A 31 0.20 8.01 9.01
CA ASN A 31 1.34 7.72 8.12
C ASN A 31 2.38 6.75 8.68
N THR A 32 2.31 6.38 9.96
CA THR A 32 3.30 5.47 10.57
C THR A 32 2.61 4.47 11.49
N LYS A 33 3.23 3.28 11.65
CA LYS A 33 2.78 2.24 12.59
C LYS A 33 2.63 2.80 14.01
N ARG A 34 3.61 3.60 14.45
CA ARG A 34 3.61 4.26 15.76
C ARG A 34 2.48 5.26 15.92
N SER A 35 2.14 6.04 14.88
CA SER A 35 1.01 6.97 14.90
C SER A 35 -0.31 6.21 15.04
N ALA A 36 -0.49 5.11 14.29
CA ALA A 36 -1.68 4.26 14.38
C ALA A 36 -1.87 3.69 15.81
N GLU A 37 -0.82 3.11 16.38
CA GLU A 37 -0.85 2.57 17.75
C GLU A 37 -1.18 3.66 18.79
N LYS A 38 -0.45 4.78 18.74
CA LYS A 38 -0.65 5.90 19.67
C LYS A 38 -2.07 6.47 19.59
N THR A 39 -2.58 6.69 18.39
CA THR A 39 -3.93 7.21 18.18
C THR A 39 -4.99 6.25 18.72
N ALA A 40 -4.85 4.94 18.50
CA ALA A 40 -5.77 3.95 19.07
C ALA A 40 -5.76 3.96 20.62
N GLU A 41 -4.58 4.02 21.24
CA GLU A 41 -4.43 4.07 22.69
C GLU A 41 -5.05 5.33 23.29
N GLU A 42 -4.77 6.49 22.70
CA GLU A 42 -5.33 7.78 23.12
C GLU A 42 -6.86 7.76 23.06
N ILE A 43 -7.43 7.22 21.99
CA ILE A 43 -8.89 7.05 21.85
C ILE A 43 -9.42 6.07 22.91
N SER A 44 -8.79 4.92 23.10
CA SER A 44 -9.23 3.91 24.07
C SER A 44 -9.25 4.47 25.49
N SER A 45 -8.32 5.36 25.84
CA SER A 45 -8.28 6.00 27.16
C SER A 45 -9.49 6.88 27.46
N LYS A 46 -10.23 7.31 26.43
CA LYS A 46 -11.43 8.14 26.55
C LYS A 46 -12.72 7.31 26.61
N ILE A 47 -12.64 6.00 26.41
CA ILE A 47 -13.80 5.10 26.37
C ILE A 47 -13.80 4.25 27.62
N LYS A 48 -14.90 4.30 28.38
CA LYS A 48 -15.05 3.54 29.62
C LYS A 48 -15.68 2.17 29.39
N GLU A 49 -16.64 2.08 28.48
CA GLU A 49 -17.44 0.88 28.23
C GLU A 49 -16.59 -0.28 27.68
N SER A 50 -16.91 -1.48 28.15
CA SER A 50 -16.39 -2.79 27.70
C SER A 50 -17.58 -3.73 27.58
N SER A 51 -17.47 -4.79 26.78
CA SER A 51 -18.47 -5.86 26.70
C SER A 51 -17.78 -7.21 26.83
N LYS A 52 -18.55 -8.25 27.19
CA LYS A 52 -18.04 -9.63 27.26
C LYS A 52 -17.41 -10.07 25.93
N GLU A 53 -18.01 -9.68 24.80
CA GLU A 53 -17.49 -10.00 23.46
C GLU A 53 -16.13 -9.34 23.20
N LEU A 54 -15.94 -8.10 23.70
CA LEU A 54 -14.67 -7.38 23.58
C LEU A 54 -13.58 -7.98 24.48
N GLU A 55 -13.96 -8.49 25.66
CA GLU A 55 -13.04 -9.17 26.57
C GLU A 55 -12.57 -10.51 25.97
N GLU A 56 -13.49 -11.30 25.43
CA GLU A 56 -13.18 -12.56 24.73
C GLU A 56 -12.30 -12.31 23.50
N LEU A 57 -12.61 -11.29 22.69
CA LEU A 57 -11.78 -10.93 21.53
C LEU A 57 -10.38 -10.48 21.95
N SER A 58 -10.30 -9.68 23.02
CA SER A 58 -9.02 -9.25 23.59
C SER A 58 -8.15 -10.44 23.99
N GLU A 59 -8.72 -11.47 24.60
CA GLU A 59 -7.98 -12.70 24.92
C GLU A 59 -7.52 -13.46 23.68
N GLN A 60 -8.35 -13.55 22.64
CA GLN A 60 -7.96 -14.20 21.38
C GLN A 60 -6.79 -13.46 20.71
N ILE A 61 -6.77 -12.13 20.78
CA ILE A 61 -5.67 -11.30 20.28
C ILE A 61 -4.37 -11.56 21.04
N LEU A 62 -4.42 -11.69 22.37
CA LEU A 62 -3.26 -12.04 23.19
C LEU A 62 -2.73 -13.44 22.84
N LYS A 63 -3.65 -14.41 22.70
CA LYS A 63 -3.35 -15.82 22.38
C LYS A 63 -2.98 -16.05 20.91
N ALA A 64 -2.94 -15.00 20.08
CA ALA A 64 -2.54 -15.11 18.67
C ALA A 64 -1.05 -15.48 18.49
N LEU A 65 -0.24 -15.27 19.52
CA LEU A 65 1.15 -15.73 19.61
C LEU A 65 1.30 -16.62 20.85
N SER A 66 2.22 -17.60 20.78
CA SER A 66 2.56 -18.46 21.92
C SER A 66 3.12 -17.67 23.11
N ARG A 67 3.85 -16.59 22.83
CA ARG A 67 4.32 -15.61 23.81
C ARG A 67 3.89 -14.22 23.37
N PRO A 68 2.91 -13.60 24.07
CA PRO A 68 2.46 -12.24 23.74
C PRO A 68 3.61 -11.23 23.85
N THR A 69 3.67 -10.31 22.89
CA THR A 69 4.61 -9.18 22.94
C THR A 69 3.95 -7.97 23.61
N LYS A 70 4.74 -6.95 23.97
CA LYS A 70 4.19 -5.66 24.46
C LYS A 70 3.20 -5.02 23.48
N GLN A 71 3.39 -5.21 22.16
CA GLN A 71 2.44 -4.73 21.16
C GLN A 71 1.11 -5.50 21.23
N CYS A 72 1.14 -6.80 21.52
CA CYS A 72 -0.07 -7.60 21.70
C CYS A 72 -0.87 -7.13 22.92
N GLU A 73 -0.20 -6.84 24.03
CA GLU A 73 -0.83 -6.29 25.24
C GLU A 73 -1.47 -4.92 24.98
N ARG A 74 -0.75 -4.02 24.31
CA ARG A 74 -1.26 -2.69 23.92
C ARG A 74 -2.48 -2.80 23.01
N LEU A 75 -2.44 -3.69 22.01
CA LEU A 75 -3.58 -3.95 21.13
C LEU A 75 -4.77 -4.52 21.91
N SER A 76 -4.54 -5.52 22.76
CA SER A 76 -5.57 -6.14 23.61
C SER A 76 -6.26 -5.12 24.50
N ASN A 77 -5.50 -4.20 25.12
CA ASN A 77 -6.07 -3.13 25.94
C ASN A 77 -6.97 -2.18 25.14
N CYS A 78 -6.59 -1.85 23.89
CA CYS A 78 -7.44 -1.08 22.99
C CYS A 78 -8.73 -1.85 22.64
N ILE A 79 -8.60 -3.15 22.34
CA ILE A 79 -9.70 -4.02 21.91
C ILE A 79 -10.78 -4.12 22.97
N LYS A 80 -10.42 -4.15 24.26
CA LYS A 80 -11.40 -4.12 25.38
C LYS A 80 -12.33 -2.90 25.33
N LYS A 81 -11.95 -1.84 24.59
CA LYS A 81 -12.75 -0.61 24.42
C LYS A 81 -13.37 -0.50 23.01
N GLY A 82 -13.33 -1.57 22.22
CA GLY A 82 -13.83 -1.57 20.84
C GLY A 82 -12.96 -0.79 19.86
N ILE A 83 -11.68 -0.56 20.19
CA ILE A 83 -10.72 0.19 19.38
C ILE A 83 -9.57 -0.72 18.98
N ALA A 84 -9.07 -0.60 17.76
CA ALA A 84 -7.90 -1.33 17.32
C ALA A 84 -6.92 -0.42 16.58
N PHE A 85 -5.64 -0.80 16.56
CA PHE A 85 -4.71 -0.33 15.54
C PHE A 85 -4.44 -1.44 14.52
N HIS A 86 -4.18 -1.08 13.26
CA HIS A 86 -3.90 -2.04 12.18
C HIS A 86 -2.77 -1.57 11.26
N HIS A 87 -1.74 -2.39 11.11
CA HIS A 87 -0.62 -2.15 10.20
C HIS A 87 0.14 -3.44 9.91
N ALA A 88 1.08 -3.39 8.97
CA ALA A 88 1.92 -4.53 8.56
C ALA A 88 2.84 -5.13 9.64
N GLY A 89 2.81 -4.61 10.88
CA GLY A 89 3.58 -5.14 12.00
C GLY A 89 2.80 -6.16 12.85
N LEU A 90 1.48 -6.23 12.66
CA LEU A 90 0.64 -7.24 13.31
C LEU A 90 0.75 -8.58 12.61
N THR A 91 0.55 -9.66 13.38
CA THR A 91 0.50 -11.01 12.81
C THR A 91 -0.72 -11.17 11.91
N HIS A 92 -0.69 -12.16 11.00
CA HIS A 92 -1.84 -12.46 10.14
C HIS A 92 -3.11 -12.70 10.97
N LYS A 93 -3.02 -13.56 12.00
CA LYS A 93 -4.13 -13.92 12.87
C LYS A 93 -4.72 -12.71 13.61
N GLN A 94 -3.89 -11.77 14.06
CA GLN A 94 -4.38 -10.54 14.69
C GLN A 94 -5.14 -9.65 13.70
N LYS A 95 -4.60 -9.48 12.48
CA LYS A 95 -5.26 -8.71 11.42
C LYS A 95 -6.63 -9.31 11.08
N GLU A 96 -6.68 -10.62 10.85
CA GLU A 96 -7.92 -11.35 10.57
C GLU A 96 -8.98 -11.15 11.68
N LEU A 97 -8.59 -11.32 12.95
CA LEU A 97 -9.48 -11.08 14.09
C LEU A 97 -9.99 -9.63 14.14
N ILE A 98 -9.14 -8.63 13.89
CA ILE A 98 -9.55 -7.22 13.87
C ILE A 98 -10.54 -6.97 12.73
N GLU A 99 -10.22 -7.44 11.53
CA GLU A 99 -11.02 -7.17 10.33
C GLU A 99 -12.40 -7.83 10.42
N ASP A 100 -12.46 -9.09 10.89
CA ASP A 100 -13.72 -9.81 11.08
C ASP A 100 -14.61 -9.15 12.12
N ASN A 101 -14.04 -8.75 13.25
CA ASN A 101 -14.80 -8.14 14.33
C ASN A 101 -15.16 -6.67 14.03
N PHE A 102 -14.45 -6.01 13.13
CA PHE A 102 -14.89 -4.75 12.55
C PHE A 102 -16.07 -4.95 11.60
N ARG A 103 -16.03 -5.95 10.71
CA ARG A 103 -17.19 -6.27 9.83
C ARG A 103 -18.44 -6.63 10.62
N LYS A 104 -18.28 -7.33 11.75
CA LYS A 104 -19.38 -7.64 12.71
C LYS A 104 -19.86 -6.43 13.52
N GLY A 105 -19.17 -5.30 13.44
CA GLY A 105 -19.48 -4.11 14.21
C GLY A 105 -19.10 -4.19 15.69
N ILE A 106 -18.36 -5.21 16.13
CA ILE A 106 -17.84 -5.35 17.50
C ILE A 106 -16.76 -4.30 17.73
N ILE A 107 -15.77 -4.22 16.84
CA ILE A 107 -14.79 -3.12 16.83
C ILE A 107 -15.42 -1.91 16.14
N LYS A 108 -15.40 -0.76 16.80
CA LYS A 108 -15.99 0.48 16.31
C LYS A 108 -15.00 1.34 15.53
N ILE A 109 -13.74 1.36 15.95
CA ILE A 109 -12.73 2.27 15.40
C ILE A 109 -11.45 1.50 15.10
N ILE A 110 -10.87 1.74 13.93
CA ILE A 110 -9.53 1.26 13.58
C ILE A 110 -8.66 2.47 13.25
N ALA A 111 -7.55 2.63 13.97
CA ALA A 111 -6.45 3.49 13.53
C ALA A 111 -5.46 2.67 12.70
N CYS A 112 -5.13 3.08 11.49
CA CYS A 112 -4.38 2.24 10.57
C CYS A 112 -3.38 2.99 9.71
N THR A 113 -2.44 2.25 9.13
CA THR A 113 -1.63 2.73 8.01
C THR A 113 -2.38 2.60 6.68
N PRO A 114 -2.04 3.37 5.63
CA PRO A 114 -2.78 3.39 4.37
C PRO A 114 -2.86 2.03 3.67
N THR A 115 -1.96 1.09 3.98
CA THR A 115 -2.00 -0.29 3.49
C THR A 115 -3.34 -0.99 3.71
N LEU A 116 -4.10 -0.63 4.76
CA LEU A 116 -5.45 -1.17 5.01
C LEU A 116 -6.43 -0.80 3.88
N ALA A 117 -6.26 0.37 3.26
CA ALA A 117 -7.13 0.81 2.18
C ALA A 117 -6.97 -0.02 0.90
N PHE A 118 -5.89 -0.77 0.76
CA PHE A 118 -5.60 -1.61 -0.40
C PHE A 118 -5.94 -3.07 -0.10
N GLY A 119 -6.90 -3.65 -0.83
CA GLY A 119 -7.12 -5.10 -0.87
C GLY A 119 -8.06 -5.70 0.18
N LEU A 120 -8.69 -4.91 1.04
CA LEU A 120 -9.68 -5.41 2.02
C LEU A 120 -11.05 -4.78 1.81
N ASP A 121 -12.14 -5.53 1.94
CA ASP A 121 -13.50 -4.97 1.93
C ASP A 121 -13.93 -4.55 3.34
N LEU A 122 -13.47 -3.38 3.77
CA LEU A 122 -13.73 -2.81 5.10
C LEU A 122 -14.26 -1.38 4.99
N PRO A 123 -15.53 -1.19 4.59
CA PRO A 123 -16.15 0.13 4.61
C PRO A 123 -16.48 0.55 6.05
N ALA A 124 -16.45 1.85 6.31
CA ALA A 124 -16.83 2.46 7.57
C ALA A 124 -17.69 3.69 7.30
N PHE A 125 -18.51 4.13 8.25
CA PHE A 125 -19.30 5.35 8.04
C PHE A 125 -18.39 6.56 7.77
N ARG A 126 -17.29 6.67 8.53
CA ARG A 126 -16.33 7.78 8.42
C ARG A 126 -14.93 7.28 8.11
N ALA A 127 -14.29 7.86 7.11
CA ALA A 127 -12.85 7.72 6.85
C ALA A 127 -12.17 9.04 7.26
N ILE A 128 -11.25 8.97 8.22
CA ILE A 128 -10.58 10.13 8.79
C ILE A 128 -9.11 10.11 8.36
N MET A 129 -8.74 11.01 7.47
CA MET A 129 -7.36 11.19 7.03
C MET A 129 -6.66 12.12 8.02
N LYS A 130 -6.08 11.53 9.06
CA LYS A 130 -5.36 12.27 10.11
C LYS A 130 -4.05 12.84 9.58
N ASP A 131 -3.32 12.04 8.80
CA ASP A 131 -2.05 12.45 8.21
C ASP A 131 -2.15 12.34 6.66
N LEU A 132 -1.84 13.42 5.93
CA LEU A 132 -1.85 13.45 4.44
C LEU A 132 -0.48 13.73 3.82
N ARG A 133 0.57 13.86 4.66
CA ARG A 133 1.95 14.08 4.22
C ARG A 133 2.90 13.08 4.85
N ARG A 134 3.74 12.44 4.04
CA ARG A 134 4.73 11.44 4.49
C ARG A 134 6.13 11.81 4.04
N TYR A 135 7.12 11.37 4.81
CA TYR A 135 8.52 11.52 4.40
C TYR A 135 8.82 10.59 3.22
N SER A 136 9.49 11.16 2.22
CA SER A 136 10.02 10.50 1.04
C SER A 136 11.51 10.80 0.91
N HIS A 137 12.18 10.24 -0.11
CA HIS A 137 13.56 10.59 -0.46
C HIS A 137 13.76 12.10 -0.73
N HIS A 138 12.69 12.80 -1.11
CA HIS A 138 12.70 14.24 -1.38
C HIS A 138 12.14 15.08 -0.22
N GLY A 139 12.05 14.50 0.98
CA GLY A 139 11.48 15.16 2.17
C GLY A 139 9.97 14.94 2.31
N LEU A 140 9.32 15.82 3.07
CA LEU A 140 7.91 15.71 3.44
C LEU A 140 7.00 16.09 2.26
N THR A 141 6.40 15.08 1.63
CA THR A 141 5.53 15.23 0.45
C THR A 141 4.10 14.83 0.75
N TRP A 142 3.17 15.30 -0.06
CA TRP A 142 1.78 14.83 -0.05
C TRP A 142 1.71 13.37 -0.49
N ILE A 143 0.76 12.63 0.07
CA ILE A 143 0.45 11.30 -0.44
C ILE A 143 -0.11 11.40 -1.87
N PRO A 144 0.03 10.33 -2.70
CA PRO A 144 -0.62 10.28 -3.99
C PRO A 144 -2.13 10.45 -3.90
N THR A 145 -2.71 11.09 -4.91
CA THR A 145 -4.15 11.30 -5.06
C THR A 145 -4.89 9.98 -5.14
N LEU A 146 -4.33 8.99 -5.85
CA LEU A 146 -4.89 7.64 -5.88
C LEU A 146 -4.98 7.04 -4.46
N GLU A 147 -3.96 7.20 -3.63
CA GLU A 147 -3.94 6.69 -2.25
C GLU A 147 -4.99 7.39 -1.38
N TYR A 148 -5.11 8.72 -1.51
CA TYR A 148 -6.20 9.48 -0.87
C TYR A 148 -7.57 8.92 -1.25
N LEU A 149 -7.83 8.74 -2.55
CA LEU A 149 -9.13 8.29 -3.04
C LEU A 149 -9.45 6.86 -2.58
N GLN A 150 -8.45 5.98 -2.48
CA GLN A 150 -8.63 4.64 -1.92
C GLN A 150 -9.03 4.69 -0.43
N MET A 151 -8.43 5.59 0.36
CA MET A 151 -8.81 5.79 1.75
C MET A 151 -10.19 6.43 1.90
N ALA A 152 -10.45 7.50 1.16
CA ALA A 152 -11.72 8.23 1.17
C ALA A 152 -12.88 7.34 0.69
N GLY A 153 -12.64 6.48 -0.29
CA GLY A 153 -13.61 5.51 -0.81
C GLY A 153 -14.04 4.44 0.18
N ARG A 154 -13.39 4.34 1.36
CA ARG A 154 -13.87 3.49 2.48
C ARG A 154 -14.98 4.13 3.29
N ALA A 155 -15.30 5.41 3.06
CA ALA A 155 -16.39 6.09 3.72
C ALA A 155 -17.75 5.69 3.14
N GLY A 156 -18.69 5.35 4.01
CA GLY A 156 -20.03 4.85 3.71
C GLY A 156 -20.08 3.33 3.62
N ARG A 157 -20.90 2.68 4.46
CA ARG A 157 -21.16 1.24 4.36
C ARG A 157 -22.41 0.99 3.50
N PRO A 158 -22.29 0.33 2.34
CA PRO A 158 -23.43 -0.07 1.54
C PRO A 158 -24.47 -0.81 2.39
N LYS A 159 -25.75 -0.52 2.21
CA LYS A 159 -26.90 -1.08 2.97
C LYS A 159 -27.07 -0.60 4.41
N PHE A 160 -26.07 0.00 5.05
CA PHE A 160 -26.16 0.46 6.46
C PHE A 160 -26.21 1.97 6.62
N ASP A 161 -25.57 2.71 5.72
CA ASP A 161 -25.41 4.16 5.80
C ASP A 161 -26.03 4.81 4.56
N LYS A 162 -26.84 5.86 4.74
CA LYS A 162 -27.39 6.66 3.61
C LYS A 162 -26.34 7.49 2.89
N TYR A 163 -25.25 7.80 3.59
CA TYR A 163 -24.09 8.54 3.10
C TYR A 163 -22.87 8.17 3.95
N GLY A 164 -21.67 8.45 3.43
CA GLY A 164 -20.41 8.33 4.15
C GLY A 164 -19.71 9.68 4.29
N GLU A 165 -18.76 9.77 5.22
CA GLU A 165 -17.97 10.98 5.44
C GLU A 165 -16.46 10.71 5.31
N ALA A 166 -15.82 11.27 4.30
CA ALA A 166 -14.37 11.33 4.20
C ALA A 166 -13.88 12.69 4.72
N ILE A 167 -13.07 12.69 5.79
CA ILE A 167 -12.69 13.91 6.52
C ILE A 167 -11.17 13.99 6.64
N ALA A 168 -10.58 15.06 6.11
CA ALA A 168 -9.16 15.37 6.30
C ALA A 168 -8.96 16.28 7.52
N ILE A 169 -8.02 15.92 8.39
CA ILE A 169 -7.59 16.79 9.51
C ILE A 169 -6.57 17.79 8.98
N ILE A 170 -6.85 19.08 9.16
CA ILE A 170 -6.03 20.17 8.61
C ILE A 170 -5.78 21.23 9.67
N SER A 171 -4.58 21.80 9.67
CA SER A 171 -4.18 22.82 10.65
C SER A 171 -4.15 24.24 10.08
N THR A 172 -4.09 24.40 8.75
CA THR A 172 -3.96 25.72 8.10
C THR A 172 -4.94 25.89 6.95
N LYS A 173 -5.27 27.16 6.63
CA LYS A 173 -6.17 27.49 5.50
C LYS A 173 -5.50 27.21 4.15
N GLU A 174 -4.19 27.33 4.10
CA GLU A 174 -3.36 27.07 2.92
C GLU A 174 -3.39 25.58 2.58
N ALA A 175 -3.19 24.71 3.58
CA ALA A 175 -3.30 23.27 3.42
C ALA A 175 -4.72 22.86 2.98
N LYS A 176 -5.76 23.55 3.49
CA LYS A 176 -7.15 23.32 3.03
C LYS A 176 -7.28 23.52 1.53
N LYS A 177 -6.79 24.66 1.01
CA LYS A 177 -6.88 24.99 -0.42
C LYS A 177 -6.14 23.94 -1.24
N GLU A 178 -4.91 23.60 -0.85
CA GLU A 178 -4.11 22.60 -1.56
C GLU A 178 -4.76 21.21 -1.59
N ILE A 179 -5.34 20.76 -0.47
CA ILE A 179 -6.08 19.49 -0.38
C ILE A 179 -7.31 19.49 -1.30
N ILE A 180 -8.05 20.59 -1.36
CA ILE A 180 -9.22 20.71 -2.25
C ILE A 180 -8.78 20.61 -3.71
N GLU A 181 -7.77 21.38 -4.12
CA GLU A 181 -7.29 21.37 -5.50
C GLU A 181 -6.69 20.01 -5.87
N ARG A 182 -5.87 19.41 -5.01
CA ARG A 182 -5.20 18.13 -5.28
C ARG A 182 -6.15 16.94 -5.28
N TYR A 183 -6.95 16.78 -4.23
CA TYR A 183 -7.65 15.52 -3.97
C TYR A 183 -9.14 15.53 -4.29
N ILE A 184 -9.78 16.71 -4.28
CA ILE A 184 -11.22 16.82 -4.56
C ILE A 184 -11.46 17.21 -6.02
N LYS A 185 -10.70 18.19 -6.51
CA LYS A 185 -10.82 18.66 -7.90
C LYS A 185 -9.82 18.01 -8.84
N GLY A 186 -8.69 17.54 -8.31
CA GLY A 186 -7.64 16.90 -9.08
C GLY A 186 -7.97 15.48 -9.50
N PHE A 187 -7.15 14.95 -10.40
CA PHE A 187 -7.23 13.58 -10.89
C PHE A 187 -6.09 12.73 -10.30
N PRO A 188 -6.28 11.40 -10.19
CA PRO A 188 -5.21 10.48 -9.87
C PRO A 188 -3.98 10.70 -10.76
N GLU A 189 -2.79 10.49 -10.20
CA GLU A 189 -1.55 10.54 -10.97
C GLU A 189 -1.57 9.49 -12.09
N GLU A 190 -0.99 9.83 -13.24
CA GLU A 190 -0.80 8.87 -14.33
C GLU A 190 0.08 7.70 -13.89
N ILE A 191 -0.23 6.50 -14.39
CA ILE A 191 0.55 5.31 -14.14
C ILE A 191 1.67 5.24 -15.17
N PHE A 192 2.92 5.20 -14.71
CA PHE A 192 4.08 5.05 -15.57
C PHE A 192 4.74 3.69 -15.38
N SER A 193 5.08 3.03 -16.48
CA SER A 193 5.81 1.77 -16.47
C SER A 193 7.15 1.90 -15.74
N LYS A 194 7.40 0.97 -14.81
CA LYS A 194 8.66 0.84 -14.07
C LYS A 194 9.58 -0.22 -14.65
N LEU A 195 9.27 -0.73 -15.85
CA LEU A 195 10.03 -1.83 -16.47
C LEU A 195 11.51 -1.49 -16.65
N ALA A 196 11.85 -0.29 -17.11
CA ALA A 196 13.24 0.11 -17.38
C ALA A 196 14.05 0.49 -16.13
N VAL A 197 13.53 0.26 -14.93
CA VAL A 197 14.31 0.35 -13.69
C VAL A 197 15.28 -0.83 -13.68
N GLU A 198 16.59 -0.56 -13.71
CA GLU A 198 17.62 -1.57 -14.01
C GLU A 198 17.53 -2.87 -13.19
N PRO A 199 17.38 -2.86 -11.84
CA PRO A 199 17.20 -4.10 -11.09
C PRO A 199 15.99 -4.93 -11.53
N VAL A 200 14.88 -4.27 -11.88
CA VAL A 200 13.64 -4.90 -12.31
C VAL A 200 13.84 -5.53 -13.70
N LEU A 201 14.39 -4.77 -14.64
CA LEU A 201 14.63 -5.25 -15.99
C LEU A 201 15.61 -6.42 -16.01
N ARG A 202 16.69 -6.34 -15.24
CA ARG A 202 17.70 -7.41 -15.13
C ARG A 202 17.09 -8.74 -14.68
N THR A 203 16.23 -8.71 -13.66
CA THR A 203 15.51 -9.90 -13.19
C THR A 203 14.62 -10.50 -14.29
N TYR A 204 13.90 -9.67 -15.05
CA TYR A 204 13.06 -10.16 -16.14
C TYR A 204 13.87 -10.72 -17.30
N ILE A 205 14.96 -10.05 -17.71
CA ILE A 205 15.87 -10.54 -18.76
C ILE A 205 16.40 -11.93 -18.39
N LEU A 206 16.94 -12.08 -17.17
CA LEU A 206 17.47 -13.35 -16.71
C LEU A 206 16.37 -14.44 -16.71
N SER A 207 15.18 -14.13 -16.22
CA SER A 207 14.05 -15.08 -16.20
C SER A 207 13.64 -15.54 -17.60
N LEU A 208 13.59 -14.63 -18.59
CA LEU A 208 13.25 -14.96 -19.98
C LEU A 208 14.30 -15.86 -20.63
N ILE A 209 15.59 -15.64 -20.33
CA ILE A 209 16.68 -16.50 -20.81
C ILE A 209 16.65 -17.85 -20.08
N ALA A 210 16.54 -17.86 -18.75
CA ALA A 210 16.59 -19.08 -17.93
C ALA A 210 15.42 -20.04 -18.22
N THR A 211 14.25 -19.50 -18.58
CA THR A 211 13.10 -20.30 -19.02
C THR A 211 13.17 -20.73 -20.49
N GLY A 212 14.17 -20.24 -21.24
CA GLY A 212 14.32 -20.50 -22.68
C GLY A 212 13.29 -19.81 -23.56
N PHE A 213 12.51 -18.88 -23.01
CA PHE A 213 11.47 -18.13 -23.74
C PHE A 213 12.08 -17.14 -24.74
N VAL A 214 13.23 -16.56 -24.40
CA VAL A 214 14.03 -15.70 -25.27
C VAL A 214 15.43 -16.29 -25.39
N LYS A 215 15.95 -16.34 -26.62
CA LYS A 215 17.31 -16.83 -26.89
C LYS A 215 18.22 -15.78 -27.52
N THR A 216 17.68 -14.75 -28.15
CA THR A 216 18.45 -13.74 -28.89
C THR A 216 18.07 -12.32 -28.45
N GLU A 217 18.92 -11.33 -28.74
CA GLU A 217 18.57 -9.92 -28.50
C GLU A 217 17.31 -9.53 -29.29
N ARG A 218 17.17 -10.01 -30.53
CA ARG A 218 16.00 -9.76 -31.38
C ARG A 218 14.70 -10.25 -30.74
N ASP A 219 14.72 -11.46 -30.19
CA ASP A 219 13.58 -12.03 -29.47
C ASP A 219 13.26 -11.20 -28.21
N MET A 220 14.31 -10.74 -27.52
CA MET A 220 14.18 -9.90 -26.32
C MET A 220 13.50 -8.56 -26.65
N ILE A 221 13.97 -7.87 -27.70
CA ILE A 221 13.39 -6.61 -28.18
C ILE A 221 11.94 -6.83 -28.62
N LYS A 222 11.66 -7.92 -29.34
CA LYS A 222 10.30 -8.29 -29.79
C LYS A 222 9.36 -8.59 -28.63
N PHE A 223 9.86 -9.17 -27.54
CA PHE A 223 9.08 -9.38 -26.32
C PHE A 223 8.77 -8.03 -25.65
N PHE A 224 9.81 -7.24 -25.40
CA PHE A 224 9.65 -5.99 -24.66
C PHE A 224 8.92 -4.89 -25.45
N SER A 225 8.89 -4.94 -26.78
CA SER A 225 8.10 -4.04 -27.63
C SER A 225 6.59 -4.16 -27.41
N LYS A 226 6.12 -5.26 -26.81
CA LYS A 226 4.71 -5.50 -26.47
C LYS A 226 4.34 -5.08 -25.04
N THR A 227 5.28 -4.48 -24.30
CA THR A 227 5.05 -4.09 -22.91
C THR A 227 4.44 -2.70 -22.79
N PHE A 228 3.85 -2.41 -21.62
CA PHE A 228 3.35 -1.07 -21.31
C PHE A 228 4.44 0.01 -21.39
N TRP A 229 5.71 -0.36 -21.13
CA TRP A 229 6.83 0.57 -21.32
C TRP A 229 6.96 1.01 -22.79
N ALA A 230 6.96 0.06 -23.72
CA ALA A 230 7.10 0.36 -25.15
C ALA A 230 5.91 1.17 -25.67
N PHE A 231 4.69 0.85 -25.21
CA PHE A 231 3.50 1.61 -25.52
C PHE A 231 3.60 3.08 -25.05
N GLN A 232 4.07 3.32 -23.83
CA GLN A 232 4.12 4.67 -23.23
C GLN A 232 5.28 5.52 -23.75
N TYR A 233 6.48 4.96 -23.81
CA TYR A 233 7.70 5.74 -24.09
C TYR A 233 8.06 5.76 -25.57
N GLN A 234 7.65 4.75 -26.34
CA GLN A 234 7.89 4.64 -27.78
C GLN A 234 9.36 4.79 -28.22
N ASP A 235 10.31 4.60 -27.28
CA ASP A 235 11.75 4.78 -27.48
C ASP A 235 12.46 3.44 -27.41
N MET A 236 12.34 2.66 -28.49
CA MET A 236 12.93 1.32 -28.56
C MET A 236 14.47 1.35 -28.58
N SER A 237 15.07 2.43 -29.07
CA SER A 237 16.53 2.62 -29.08
C SER A 237 17.08 2.70 -27.65
N LYS A 238 16.44 3.50 -26.79
CA LYS A 238 16.79 3.57 -25.37
C LYS A 238 16.58 2.23 -24.68
N LEU A 239 15.48 1.53 -24.97
CA LEU A 239 15.22 0.22 -24.37
C LEU A 239 16.29 -0.80 -24.76
N SER A 240 16.66 -0.88 -26.04
CA SER A 240 17.72 -1.76 -26.52
C SER A 240 19.06 -1.42 -25.83
N SER A 241 19.40 -0.14 -25.70
CA SER A 241 20.61 0.28 -24.96
C SER A 241 20.62 -0.21 -23.51
N ILE A 242 19.49 -0.09 -22.81
CA ILE A 242 19.37 -0.57 -21.43
C ILE A 242 19.45 -2.10 -21.39
N ILE A 243 18.78 -2.81 -22.32
CA ILE A 243 18.82 -4.28 -22.42
C ILE A 243 20.27 -4.77 -22.62
N ARG A 244 21.01 -4.22 -23.58
CA ARG A 244 22.40 -4.58 -23.84
C ARG A 244 23.28 -4.41 -22.61
N ARG A 245 23.12 -3.30 -21.90
CA ARG A 245 23.83 -3.08 -20.63
C ARG A 245 23.46 -4.12 -19.56
N MET A 246 22.18 -4.48 -19.45
CA MET A 246 21.74 -5.51 -18.50
C MET A 246 22.27 -6.90 -18.87
N LEU A 247 22.33 -7.25 -20.16
CA LEU A 247 22.94 -8.49 -20.64
C LEU A 247 24.43 -8.55 -20.26
N GLY A 248 25.18 -7.47 -20.48
CA GLY A 248 26.59 -7.38 -20.07
C GLY A 248 26.77 -7.58 -18.56
N LEU A 249 25.92 -6.99 -17.72
CA LEU A 249 25.96 -7.22 -16.27
C LEU A 249 25.64 -8.67 -15.89
N LEU A 250 24.67 -9.30 -16.55
CA LEU A 250 24.32 -10.70 -16.28
C LEU A 250 25.44 -11.65 -16.66
N GLU A 251 26.18 -11.35 -17.72
CA GLU A 251 27.37 -12.09 -18.15
C GLU A 251 28.55 -11.87 -17.20
N GLU A 252 28.81 -10.63 -16.79
CA GLU A 252 29.81 -10.29 -15.75
C GLU A 252 29.55 -11.05 -14.44
N TYR A 253 28.28 -11.24 -14.08
CA TYR A 253 27.88 -11.98 -12.88
C TYR A 253 27.83 -13.50 -13.08
N GLU A 254 28.24 -14.00 -14.23
CA GLU A 254 28.21 -15.43 -14.60
C GLU A 254 26.80 -16.05 -14.53
N LEU A 255 25.75 -15.25 -14.67
CA LEU A 255 24.35 -15.70 -14.66
C LEU A 255 23.90 -16.17 -16.05
N ILE A 256 24.49 -15.61 -17.10
CA ILE A 256 24.27 -16.02 -18.49
C ILE A 256 25.60 -16.18 -19.22
N LYS A 257 25.57 -16.88 -20.35
CA LYS A 257 26.66 -16.94 -21.34
C LYS A 257 26.12 -16.47 -22.68
N SER A 258 26.94 -15.73 -23.42
CA SER A 258 26.67 -15.41 -24.82
C SER A 258 27.47 -16.31 -25.76
N GLU A 259 26.85 -16.72 -26.86
CA GLU A 259 27.50 -17.45 -27.96
C GLU A 259 27.20 -16.73 -29.27
N GLU A 260 28.22 -16.48 -30.07
CA GLU A 260 28.06 -15.87 -31.39
C GLU A 260 27.44 -16.89 -32.36
N LYS A 261 26.38 -16.51 -33.07
CA LYS A 261 25.79 -17.34 -34.12
C LYS A 261 26.40 -17.02 -35.47
N GLU A 262 26.84 -18.05 -36.18
CA GLU A 262 27.41 -17.96 -37.54
C GLU A 262 26.36 -17.71 -38.66
N GLU A 263 25.09 -17.47 -38.35
CA GLU A 263 24.05 -17.23 -39.36
C GLU A 263 24.19 -15.82 -39.98
N PHE A 264 24.85 -15.76 -41.14
CA PHE A 264 24.88 -14.59 -42.02
C PHE A 264 23.54 -14.41 -42.74
N GLU A 265 22.64 -13.61 -42.16
CA GLU A 265 21.49 -13.05 -42.89
C GLU A 265 21.50 -11.51 -42.78
N SER A 266 22.02 -10.86 -43.84
CA SER A 266 21.94 -9.40 -44.08
C SER A 266 22.76 -8.46 -43.17
N ALA A 267 23.18 -7.33 -43.74
CA ALA A 267 23.96 -6.25 -43.11
C ALA A 267 23.24 -5.54 -41.94
N ALA A 268 21.98 -5.90 -41.65
CA ALA A 268 21.22 -5.37 -40.51
C ALA A 268 21.50 -6.12 -39.19
N ASP A 269 22.09 -7.33 -39.25
CA ASP A 269 22.26 -8.23 -38.11
C ASP A 269 23.72 -8.26 -37.60
N MET A 270 24.29 -7.08 -37.29
CA MET A 270 25.70 -6.92 -36.87
C MET A 270 26.06 -7.53 -35.49
N TYR A 271 25.14 -8.14 -34.75
CA TYR A 271 25.40 -8.77 -33.43
C TYR A 271 24.44 -9.93 -33.16
N ASN A 272 24.66 -11.08 -33.79
CA ASN A 272 23.77 -12.24 -33.67
C ASN A 272 24.21 -13.16 -32.52
N TYR A 273 24.07 -12.69 -31.27
CA TYR A 273 24.36 -13.53 -30.09
C TYR A 273 23.14 -14.33 -29.66
N SER A 274 23.35 -15.60 -29.32
CA SER A 274 22.45 -16.36 -28.45
C SER A 274 22.87 -16.26 -26.99
N TYR A 275 21.89 -16.28 -26.09
CA TYR A 275 22.09 -16.26 -24.65
C TYR A 275 21.55 -17.54 -24.02
N GLU A 276 22.33 -18.14 -23.12
CA GLU A 276 21.89 -19.23 -22.25
C GLU A 276 22.17 -18.92 -20.79
N ALA A 277 21.23 -19.24 -19.90
CA ALA A 277 21.45 -19.11 -18.46
C ALA A 277 22.38 -20.21 -17.94
N THR A 278 23.30 -19.84 -17.05
CA THR A 278 24.19 -20.78 -16.37
C THR A 278 23.44 -21.59 -15.30
N LEU A 279 24.10 -22.57 -14.69
CA LEU A 279 23.55 -23.30 -13.55
C LEU A 279 23.23 -22.37 -12.36
N ILE A 280 23.97 -21.26 -12.21
CA ILE A 280 23.73 -20.26 -11.18
C ILE A 280 22.55 -19.36 -11.58
N GLY A 281 22.48 -18.92 -12.84
CA GLY A 281 21.37 -18.10 -13.33
C GLY A 281 20.01 -18.81 -13.39
N LYS A 282 20.01 -20.15 -13.38
CA LYS A 282 18.79 -20.98 -13.30
C LYS A 282 18.27 -21.23 -11.88
N ARG A 283 19.04 -20.87 -10.84
CA ARG A 283 18.66 -20.99 -9.41
C ARG A 283 17.90 -19.76 -8.93
#